data_AF-A0AAW2T577-F1
#
_entry.id   AF-A0AAW2T577-F1
#
_cell.length_a   1.000
_cell.length_b   1.000
_cell.length_c   1.000
_cell.angle_alpha   90.00
_cell.angle_beta   90.00
_cell.angle_gamma   90.00
#
_symmetry.space_group_name_H-M   'P 1'
#
loop_
_entity.id
_entity.type
_entity.pdbx_description
1 polymer ?
#
loop_
_entity_poly.entity_id
_entity_poly.type
_entity_poly.pdbx_seq_one_letter_code
_entity_poly.pdbx_strand_id
1 'polypeptide(L)'
;MENENRIHVIDFQIAQGSQWVSFIQALSRRPGGAPYIRITGIDDAQSAHARGGGLDLVGQRLAQVAKSCGVPFEFHGAAMSGDVQLENLQVRHERHWL
;
A
#
# COMPACT_ATOMS: atom_id res chain seq x y z
N MET A 1 -8.70 -1.82 -13.60
CA MET A 1 -8.23 -0.56 -12.96
C MET A 1 -8.39 0.67 -13.84
N GLU A 2 -8.52 0.54 -15.16
CA GLU A 2 -8.40 1.66 -16.11
C GLU A 2 -9.29 2.87 -15.79
N ASN A 3 -10.50 2.64 -15.25
CA ASN A 3 -11.45 3.70 -14.88
C ASN A 3 -11.73 3.80 -13.38
N GLU A 4 -10.97 3.11 -12.54
CA GLU A 4 -11.19 3.15 -11.09
C GLU A 4 -10.52 4.38 -10.48
N ASN A 5 -11.28 5.14 -9.69
CA ASN A 5 -10.74 6.31 -8.98
C ASN A 5 -10.08 5.94 -7.65
N ARG A 6 -10.23 4.69 -7.20
CA ARG A 6 -9.67 4.18 -5.95
C ARG A 6 -9.16 2.76 -6.15
N ILE A 7 -7.98 2.49 -5.61
CA ILE A 7 -7.34 1.18 -5.68
C ILE A 7 -6.88 0.80 -4.28
N HIS A 8 -7.28 -0.38 -3.81
CA HIS A 8 -6.76 -0.97 -2.59
C HIS A 8 -5.95 -2.22 -2.94
N VAL A 9 -4.64 -2.15 -2.72
CA VAL A 9 -3.72 -3.27 -2.84
C VAL A 9 -3.59 -3.94 -1.48
N ILE A 10 -3.63 -5.27 -1.47
CA ILE A 10 -3.29 -6.09 -0.30
C ILE A 10 -2.12 -6.97 -0.71
N ASP A 11 -0.98 -6.78 -0.06
CA ASP A 11 0.25 -7.49 -0.36
C ASP A 11 0.68 -8.35 0.83
N PHE A 12 0.66 -9.66 0.61
CA PHE A 12 1.19 -10.63 1.54
C PHE A 12 2.66 -10.84 1.18
N GLN A 13 3.56 -10.34 2.04
CA GLN A 13 5.02 -10.24 1.84
C GLN A 13 5.48 -8.98 1.12
N ILE A 14 5.02 -7.82 1.61
CA ILE A 14 5.38 -6.48 1.09
C ILE A 14 6.91 -6.25 0.98
N ALA A 15 7.73 -6.96 1.77
CA ALA A 15 9.19 -6.81 1.77
C ALA A 15 9.57 -5.31 1.83
N GLN A 16 10.38 -4.82 0.87
CA GLN A 16 10.78 -3.41 0.81
C GLN A 16 9.78 -2.50 0.04
N GLY A 17 8.71 -3.04 -0.52
CA GLY A 17 7.71 -2.30 -1.28
C GLY A 17 8.16 -1.80 -2.66
N SER A 18 9.28 -2.30 -3.21
CA SER A 18 9.84 -1.81 -4.48
C SER A 18 8.88 -1.98 -5.67
N GLN A 19 8.07 -3.05 -5.68
CA GLN A 19 7.02 -3.25 -6.68
C GLN A 19 6.03 -2.08 -6.70
N TRP A 20 5.66 -1.57 -5.51
CA TRP A 20 4.65 -0.52 -5.38
C TRP A 20 5.18 0.86 -5.74
N VAL A 21 6.49 1.09 -5.67
CA VAL A 21 7.12 2.31 -6.21
C VAL A 21 6.82 2.42 -7.71
N SER A 22 7.12 1.36 -8.47
CA SER A 22 6.86 1.32 -9.92
C SER A 22 5.37 1.45 -10.23
N PHE A 23 4.52 0.81 -9.42
CA PHE A 23 3.06 0.89 -9.56
C PHE A 23 2.51 2.31 -9.38
N ILE A 24 2.92 3.01 -8.31
CA ILE A 24 2.54 4.39 -8.03
C ILE A 24 2.97 5.31 -9.18
N GLN A 25 4.22 5.15 -9.65
CA GLN A 25 4.74 5.94 -10.77
C GLN A 25 3.93 5.71 -12.06
N ALA A 26 3.57 4.46 -12.36
CA ALA A 26 2.76 4.14 -13.53
C ALA A 26 1.37 4.79 -13.45
N LEU A 27 0.69 4.68 -12.30
CA LEU A 27 -0.64 5.25 -12.12
C LEU A 27 -0.67 6.77 -12.07
N SER A 28 0.42 7.42 -11.66
CA SER A 28 0.53 8.88 -11.71
C SER A 28 0.41 9.45 -13.12
N ARG A 29 0.71 8.65 -14.14
CA ARG A 29 0.70 9.03 -15.57
C ARG A 29 -0.58 8.62 -16.29
N ARG A 30 -1.55 8.05 -15.57
CA ARG A 30 -2.78 7.55 -16.17
C ARG A 30 -3.62 8.70 -16.76
N PRO A 31 -4.13 8.57 -18.00
CA PRO A 31 -5.12 9.51 -18.53
C PRO A 31 -6.34 9.60 -17.61
N GLY A 32 -6.85 10.82 -17.35
CA GLY A 32 -7.94 11.03 -16.38
C GLY A 32 -7.48 11.23 -14.93
N GLY A 33 -6.18 11.12 -14.66
CA GLY A 33 -5.59 11.45 -13.37
C GLY A 33 -5.30 10.23 -12.48
N ALA A 34 -4.47 10.49 -11.47
CA ALA A 34 -4.06 9.47 -10.51
C ALA A 34 -5.24 9.07 -9.61
N PRO A 35 -5.48 7.77 -9.38
CA PRO A 35 -6.45 7.31 -8.40
C PRO A 35 -5.91 7.54 -6.98
N TYR A 36 -6.83 7.49 -6.01
CA TYR A 36 -6.44 7.27 -4.62
C TYR A 36 -5.92 5.84 -4.46
N ILE A 37 -4.73 5.67 -3.89
CA ILE A 37 -4.10 4.37 -3.67
C ILE A 37 -4.03 4.08 -2.17
N ARG A 38 -4.57 2.94 -1.76
CA ARG A 38 -4.34 2.35 -0.43
C ARG A 38 -3.52 1.07 -0.59
N ILE A 39 -2.52 0.87 0.25
CA ILE A 39 -1.77 -0.39 0.32
C ILE A 39 -1.83 -0.93 1.74
N THR A 40 -2.35 -2.15 1.90
CA THR A 40 -2.18 -2.96 3.10
C THR A 40 -0.98 -3.88 2.88
N GLY A 41 0.12 -3.63 3.58
CA GLY A 41 1.32 -4.46 3.54
C GLY A 41 1.38 -5.39 4.74
N ILE A 42 1.39 -6.69 4.48
CA ILE A 42 1.44 -7.74 5.50
C ILE A 42 2.81 -8.39 5.43
N ASP A 43 3.44 -8.53 6.59
CA ASP A 43 4.71 -9.24 6.71
C ASP A 43 4.93 -9.65 8.16
N ASP A 44 5.78 -10.64 8.39
CA ASP A 44 6.07 -11.09 9.74
C ASP A 44 7.06 -10.14 10.46
N ALA A 45 7.01 -10.17 11.79
CA ALA A 45 7.86 -9.32 12.63
C ALA A 45 9.34 -9.74 12.60
N GLN A 46 9.64 -11.03 12.34
CA GLN A 46 11.03 -11.51 12.21
C GLN A 46 11.68 -10.92 10.96
N SER A 47 10.91 -10.79 9.89
CA SER A 47 11.32 -10.21 8.62
C SER A 47 11.62 -8.70 8.72
N ALA A 48 11.25 -8.00 9.80
CA ALA A 48 11.61 -6.59 10.00
C ALA A 48 13.13 -6.36 10.02
N HIS A 49 13.89 -7.29 10.60
CA HIS A 49 15.35 -7.21 10.59
C HIS A 49 15.92 -7.38 9.18
N ALA A 50 15.39 -8.33 8.40
CA ALA A 50 15.79 -8.56 7.01
C ALA A 50 15.46 -7.39 6.08
N ARG A 51 14.36 -6.67 6.35
CA ARG A 51 13.99 -5.43 5.65
C ARG A 51 14.81 -4.20 6.09
N GLY A 52 15.68 -4.32 7.10
CA GLY A 52 16.41 -3.17 7.65
C GLY A 52 15.48 -2.18 8.37
N GLY A 53 14.33 -2.67 8.86
CA GLY A 53 13.39 -1.96 9.73
C GLY A 53 11.93 -2.36 9.55
N GLY A 54 11.05 -1.69 10.30
CA GLY A 54 9.62 -2.02 10.37
C GLY A 54 8.82 -1.63 9.12
N LEU A 55 7.56 -2.10 9.07
CA LEU A 55 6.60 -1.74 8.02
C LEU A 55 6.36 -0.22 7.94
N ASP A 56 6.54 0.51 9.04
CA ASP A 56 6.45 1.97 9.06
C ASP A 56 7.45 2.64 8.12
N LEU A 57 8.68 2.11 8.00
CA LEU A 57 9.68 2.67 7.09
C LEU A 57 9.31 2.40 5.63
N VAL A 58 8.73 1.23 5.34
CA VAL A 58 8.20 0.92 4.00
C VAL A 58 7.07 1.89 3.67
N GLY A 59 6.12 2.07 4.59
CA GLY A 59 5.02 3.02 4.46
C GLY A 59 5.50 4.45 4.22
N GLN A 60 6.50 4.91 4.99
CA GLN A 60 7.09 6.24 4.82
C GLN A 60 7.73 6.41 3.43
N ARG A 61 8.51 5.43 2.97
CA ARG A 61 9.14 5.46 1.64
C ARG A 61 8.09 5.54 0.53
N LEU A 62 7.06 4.69 0.60
CA LEU A 62 5.96 4.69 -0.38
C LEU A 62 5.16 6.00 -0.35
N ALA A 63 4.89 6.54 0.83
CA ALA A 63 4.22 7.83 0.99
C ALA A 63 5.04 8.98 0.38
N GLN A 64 6.37 8.99 0.54
CA GLN A 64 7.23 9.99 -0.10
C GLN A 64 7.21 9.87 -1.63
N VAL A 65 7.27 8.64 -2.17
CA VAL A 65 7.14 8.40 -3.61
C VAL A 65 5.79 8.91 -4.11
N ALA A 66 4.67 8.51 -3.48
CA ALA A 66 3.34 8.95 -3.85
C ALA A 66 3.20 10.47 -3.82
N LYS A 67 3.70 11.12 -2.75
CA LYS A 67 3.73 12.58 -2.64
C LYS A 67 4.51 13.23 -3.78
N SER A 68 5.69 12.70 -4.13
CA SER A 68 6.50 13.21 -5.25
C SER A 68 5.82 13.06 -6.62
N CYS A 69 4.95 12.05 -6.76
CA CYS A 69 4.17 11.80 -7.97
C CYS A 69 2.79 12.47 -7.97
N GLY A 70 2.41 13.21 -6.91
CA GLY A 70 1.10 13.84 -6.80
C GLY A 70 -0.05 12.84 -6.63
N VAL A 71 0.21 11.64 -6.10
CA VAL A 71 -0.78 10.58 -5.93
C VAL A 71 -1.34 10.58 -4.51
N PRO A 72 -2.66 10.69 -4.31
CA PRO A 72 -3.29 10.50 -3.00
C PRO A 72 -3.05 9.09 -2.48
N PHE A 73 -2.52 8.96 -1.26
CA PHE A 73 -1.99 7.68 -0.78
C PHE A 73 -2.24 7.41 0.71
N GLU A 74 -2.49 6.14 1.04
CA GLU A 74 -2.56 5.63 2.41
C GLU A 74 -1.84 4.27 2.50
N PHE A 75 -1.10 4.05 3.59
CA PHE A 75 -0.47 2.77 3.88
C PHE A 75 -0.98 2.21 5.21
N HIS A 76 -1.25 0.91 5.25
CA HIS A 76 -1.57 0.15 6.45
C HIS A 76 -0.59 -1.02 6.58
N GLY A 77 0.30 -0.95 7.56
CA GLY A 77 1.19 -2.06 7.89
C GLY A 77 0.52 -3.01 8.88
N ALA A 78 0.45 -4.30 8.55
CA ALA A 78 -0.03 -5.35 9.45
C ALA A 78 1.09 -6.35 9.70
N ALA A 79 1.80 -6.18 10.82
CA ALA A 79 2.82 -7.13 11.26
C ALA A 79 2.14 -8.37 11.84
N MET A 80 2.14 -9.48 11.11
CA MET A 80 1.38 -10.67 11.48
C MET A 80 2.21 -11.94 11.34
N SER A 81 2.02 -12.88 12.29
CA SER A 81 2.57 -14.24 12.21
C SER A 81 1.41 -15.24 12.29
N GLY A 82 1.28 -16.10 11.28
CA GLY A 82 0.20 -17.10 11.21
C GLY A 82 -0.98 -16.66 10.35
N ASP A 83 -2.18 -17.11 10.71
CA ASP A 83 -3.39 -16.90 9.91
C ASP A 83 -3.82 -15.42 9.87
N VAL A 84 -4.11 -14.92 8.66
CA VAL A 84 -4.63 -13.57 8.45
C VAL A 84 -6.15 -13.60 8.43
N GLN A 85 -6.78 -12.76 9.25
CA GLN A 85 -8.23 -12.58 9.27
C GLN A 85 -8.64 -11.43 8.35
N LEU A 86 -9.88 -11.46 7.84
CA LEU A 86 -10.40 -10.47 6.90
C LEU A 86 -10.34 -9.03 7.48
N GLU A 87 -10.59 -8.89 8.78
CA GLU A 87 -10.52 -7.62 9.49
C GLU A 87 -9.13 -6.97 9.47
N ASN A 88 -8.06 -7.78 9.40
CA ASN A 88 -6.69 -7.26 9.29
C ASN A 88 -6.43 -6.59 7.94
N LEU A 89 -7.20 -6.96 6.91
CA LEU A 89 -7.02 -6.41 5.57
C LEU A 89 -7.57 -4.99 5.45
N GLN A 90 -8.50 -4.61 6.34
CA GLN A 90 -9.20 -3.32 6.36
C GLN A 90 -9.78 -2.95 4.99
N VAL A 91 -10.45 -3.92 4.35
CA VAL A 91 -11.15 -3.67 3.07
C VAL A 91 -12.30 -2.69 3.32
N ARG A 92 -12.32 -1.60 2.56
CA ARG A 92 -13.38 -0.58 2.66
C ARG A 92 -14.30 -0.66 1.44
N HIS A 93 -15.57 -0.94 1.68
CA HIS A 93 -16.60 -0.82 0.65
C HIS A 93 -16.96 0.64 0.40
N GLU A 94 -17.43 0.96 -0.81
CA GLU A 94 -17.71 2.31 -1.31
C GLU A 94 -18.54 3.20 -0.35
N ARG A 95 -19.38 2.59 0.51
CA ARG A 95 -20.24 3.27 1.49
C ARG A 95 -19.55 3.79 2.75
N HIS A 96 -18.27 3.48 2.98
CA HIS A 96 -17.56 3.83 4.23
C HIS A 96 -16.45 4.87 4.03
N TRP A 97 -16.55 5.66 2.95
CA TRP A 97 -15.58 6.71 2.61
C TRP A 97 -16.10 8.14 2.83
N LEU A 98 -17.24 8.28 3.52
CA LEU A 98 -17.83 9.55 3.97
C LEU A 98 -17.50 9.79 5.45
#